data_AF-A0A522F6A3-F1
#
_entry.id   AF-A0A522F6A3-F1
#
_cell.length_a   1.000
_cell.length_b   1.000
_cell.length_c   1.000
_cell.angle_alpha   90.00
_cell.angle_beta   90.00
_cell.angle_gamma   90.00
#
_symmetry.space_group_name_H-M   'P 1'
#
loop_
_entity.id
_entity.type
_entity.pdbx_description
1 polymer ?
#
loop_
_entity_poly.entity_id
_entity_poly.type
_entity_poly.pdbx_seq_one_letter_code
_entity_poly.pdbx_strand_id
1 'polypeptide(L)'
;SANSHLQATGFDSKNRKQYRYHPLWRKIRQENKFKSMIPFGKMLANIRKHVDEELNKPVDLDKNQIICAIIYLMDNYFIRIGNSTYEKQNQSYGLTTLRKKHLSLSTTKAILEFAGKNSKPWHIVLKDKKLLKILKKCEDIPGYRLFKYLDENKTYTEITSQDINSYLQNLTNYSLTAKDFRTWAACRETLYRLIQVPYDNEENSTALLKEVIVEVSTMLGHTPTICQKYYIVPDIISEWKSGAICEWVKKHPNLAKDKDKMLLAWLEEHV
;
A
#
# COMPACT_ATOMS: atom_id res chain seq x y z
N SER A 1 -16.32 -17.05 25.79
CA SER A 1 -15.30 -17.22 26.86
C SER A 1 -14.42 -15.99 26.92
N ALA A 2 -14.02 -15.55 28.12
CA ALA A 2 -13.12 -14.40 28.32
C ALA A 2 -11.77 -14.57 27.60
N ASN A 3 -11.31 -15.81 27.39
CA ASN A 3 -10.03 -16.12 26.74
C ASN A 3 -10.15 -16.35 25.22
N SER A 4 -11.36 -16.23 24.64
CA SER A 4 -11.53 -16.36 23.19
C SER A 4 -10.92 -15.17 22.45
N HIS A 5 -10.25 -15.42 21.32
CA HIS A 5 -9.72 -14.33 20.49
C HIS A 5 -10.84 -13.40 19.99
N LEU A 6 -12.00 -13.95 19.64
CA LEU A 6 -13.22 -13.22 19.31
C LEU A 6 -14.11 -13.10 20.55
N GLN A 7 -14.34 -11.87 21.00
CA GLN A 7 -15.10 -11.55 22.21
C GLN A 7 -16.57 -11.30 21.91
N ALA A 8 -16.86 -10.59 20.82
CA ALA A 8 -18.23 -10.30 20.40
C ALA A 8 -18.29 -10.04 18.89
N THR A 9 -19.46 -10.31 18.31
CA THR A 9 -19.83 -9.79 17.00
C THR A 9 -21.15 -9.04 17.09
N GLY A 10 -21.33 -8.03 16.25
CA GLY A 10 -22.60 -7.33 16.10
C GLY A 10 -22.73 -6.75 14.72
N PHE A 11 -23.75 -5.94 14.49
CA PHE A 11 -23.91 -5.17 13.26
C PHE A 11 -23.89 -3.69 13.61
N ASP A 12 -23.25 -2.88 12.77
CA ASP A 12 -23.34 -1.42 12.91
C ASP A 12 -24.61 -0.86 12.25
N SER A 13 -24.81 0.46 12.34
CA SER A 13 -25.95 1.16 11.72
C SER A 13 -26.03 1.03 10.20
N LYS A 14 -24.97 0.51 9.55
CA LYS A 14 -24.93 0.21 8.11
C LYS A 14 -25.09 -1.29 7.84
N ASN A 15 -25.57 -2.06 8.81
CA ASN A 15 -25.76 -3.51 8.74
C ASN A 15 -24.48 -4.30 8.40
N ARG A 16 -23.30 -3.77 8.79
CA ARG A 16 -22.02 -4.46 8.57
C ARG A 16 -21.65 -5.26 9.81
N LYS A 17 -21.25 -6.51 9.62
CA LYS A 17 -20.77 -7.36 10.72
C LYS A 17 -19.48 -6.78 11.31
N GLN A 18 -19.54 -6.40 12.59
CA GLN A 18 -18.45 -5.87 13.38
C GLN A 18 -17.92 -6.95 14.33
N TYR A 19 -16.63 -6.87 14.64
CA TYR A 19 -15.91 -7.84 15.47
C TYR A 19 -15.18 -7.10 16.60
N ARG A 20 -15.38 -7.56 17.83
CA ARG A 20 -14.57 -7.17 18.99
C ARG A 20 -13.65 -8.33 19.32
N TYR A 21 -12.34 -8.09 19.24
CA TYR A 21 -11.32 -9.07 19.59
C TYR A 21 -10.75 -8.79 20.98
N HIS A 22 -10.25 -9.83 21.64
CA HIS A 22 -9.53 -9.72 22.91
C HIS A 22 -8.30 -8.78 22.75
N PRO A 23 -7.99 -7.90 23.72
CA PRO A 23 -6.85 -6.97 23.61
C PRO A 23 -5.51 -7.67 23.34
N LEU A 24 -5.25 -8.80 24.01
CA LEU A 24 -4.03 -9.59 23.78
C LEU A 24 -3.95 -10.12 22.34
N TRP A 25 -5.07 -10.57 21.76
CA TRP A 25 -5.11 -11.01 20.36
C TRP A 25 -4.78 -9.88 19.39
N ARG A 26 -5.23 -8.65 19.68
CA ARG A 26 -4.88 -7.47 18.88
C ARG A 26 -3.38 -7.16 18.95
N LYS A 27 -2.79 -7.25 20.15
CA LYS A 27 -1.34 -7.04 20.37
C LYS A 27 -0.52 -8.09 19.59
N ILE A 28 -0.81 -9.37 19.78
CA ILE A 28 -0.15 -10.47 19.08
C ILE A 28 -0.30 -10.34 17.55
N ARG A 29 -1.50 -9.98 17.05
CA ARG A 29 -1.72 -9.74 15.61
C ARG A 29 -0.90 -8.57 15.09
N GLN A 30 -0.69 -7.53 15.90
CA GLN A 30 0.11 -6.37 15.53
C GLN A 30 1.60 -6.72 15.48
N GLU A 31 2.11 -7.44 16.47
CA GLU A 31 3.50 -7.95 16.50
C GLU A 31 3.75 -8.91 15.32
N ASN A 32 2.87 -9.90 15.10
CA ASN A 32 3.00 -10.85 14.00
C ASN A 32 2.91 -10.18 12.61
N LYS A 33 2.21 -9.04 12.49
CA LYS A 33 2.13 -8.28 11.25
C LYS A 33 3.51 -7.75 10.83
N PHE A 34 4.34 -7.35 11.79
CA PHE A 34 5.67 -6.84 11.50
C PHE A 34 6.64 -7.97 11.14
N LYS A 35 6.48 -9.15 11.75
CA LYS A 35 7.24 -10.35 11.36
C LYS A 35 7.00 -10.76 9.90
N SER A 36 5.79 -10.57 9.36
CA SER A 36 5.52 -10.82 7.93
C SER A 36 6.14 -9.79 6.98
N MET A 37 6.76 -8.72 7.47
CA MET A 37 7.40 -7.71 6.61
C MET A 37 8.74 -8.16 6.06
N ILE A 38 9.53 -8.96 6.80
CA ILE A 38 10.80 -9.50 6.31
C ILE A 38 10.58 -10.36 5.04
N PRO A 39 9.70 -11.38 5.05
CA PRO A 39 9.42 -12.14 3.83
C PRO A 39 8.84 -11.26 2.72
N PHE A 40 7.95 -10.30 3.03
CA PHE A 40 7.48 -9.34 2.03
C PHE A 40 8.63 -8.56 1.36
N GLY A 41 9.56 -8.01 2.16
CA GLY A 41 10.71 -7.26 1.66
C GLY A 41 11.63 -8.08 0.76
N LYS A 42 11.90 -9.34 1.13
CA LYS A 42 12.68 -10.29 0.31
C LYS A 42 12.05 -10.54 -1.06
N MET A 43 10.72 -10.48 -1.14
CA MET A 43 9.97 -10.81 -2.34
C MET A 43 9.66 -9.57 -3.19
N LEU A 44 9.66 -8.38 -2.59
CA LEU A 44 9.25 -7.14 -3.23
C LEU A 44 10.04 -6.84 -4.50
N ALA A 45 11.36 -7.06 -4.49
CA ALA A 45 12.19 -6.86 -5.68
C ALA A 45 11.77 -7.78 -6.84
N ASN A 46 11.47 -9.04 -6.56
CA ASN A 46 10.99 -9.99 -7.55
C ASN A 46 9.58 -9.64 -8.06
N ILE A 47 8.69 -9.19 -7.17
CA ILE A 47 7.36 -8.72 -7.56
C ILE A 47 7.46 -7.51 -8.50
N ARG A 48 8.30 -6.52 -8.16
CA ARG A 48 8.50 -5.33 -9.01
C ARG A 48 9.08 -5.68 -10.36
N LYS A 49 10.09 -6.56 -10.39
CA LYS A 49 10.68 -7.06 -11.64
C LYS A 49 9.62 -7.73 -12.52
N HIS A 50 8.82 -8.63 -11.95
CA HIS A 50 7.74 -9.31 -12.65
C HIS A 50 6.68 -8.33 -13.18
N VAL A 51 6.26 -7.36 -12.37
CA VAL A 51 5.33 -6.30 -12.78
C VAL A 51 5.91 -5.50 -13.94
N ASP A 52 7.17 -5.09 -13.87
CA ASP A 52 7.82 -4.34 -14.95
C ASP A 52 7.92 -5.17 -16.24
N GLU A 53 8.25 -6.45 -16.15
CA GLU A 53 8.26 -7.37 -17.29
C GLU A 53 6.88 -7.48 -17.94
N GLU A 54 5.83 -7.62 -17.14
CA GLU A 54 4.44 -7.67 -17.63
C GLU A 54 4.01 -6.36 -18.32
N LEU A 55 4.34 -5.22 -17.72
CA LEU A 55 4.03 -3.90 -18.28
C LEU A 55 4.83 -3.56 -19.55
N ASN A 56 5.94 -4.27 -19.79
CA ASN A 56 6.75 -4.11 -21.00
C ASN A 56 6.22 -4.92 -22.20
N LYS A 57 5.30 -5.88 -21.99
CA LYS A 57 4.70 -6.66 -23.07
C LYS A 57 3.85 -5.76 -23.99
N PRO A 58 3.58 -6.20 -25.24
CA PRO A 58 2.54 -5.59 -26.06
C PRO A 58 1.22 -5.47 -25.29
N VAL A 59 0.51 -4.36 -25.47
CA VAL A 59 -0.74 -4.12 -24.73
C VAL A 59 -1.87 -4.90 -25.37
N ASP A 60 -2.34 -5.93 -24.68
CA ASP A 60 -3.46 -6.80 -25.07
C ASP A 60 -4.60 -6.81 -24.03
N LEU A 61 -4.40 -6.16 -22.88
CA LEU A 61 -5.34 -6.13 -21.76
C LEU A 61 -5.71 -7.51 -21.22
N ASP A 62 -4.75 -8.44 -21.25
CA ASP A 62 -4.88 -9.67 -20.49
C ASP A 62 -5.07 -9.37 -18.98
N LYS A 63 -5.72 -10.30 -18.27
CA LYS A 63 -6.05 -10.12 -16.85
C LYS A 63 -4.81 -9.80 -16.01
N ASN A 64 -3.68 -10.45 -16.26
CA ASN A 64 -2.44 -10.30 -15.52
C ASN A 64 -1.78 -8.95 -15.80
N GLN A 65 -1.79 -8.47 -17.05
CA GLN A 65 -1.27 -7.15 -17.42
C GLN A 65 -2.01 -6.03 -16.69
N ILE A 66 -3.34 -6.12 -16.59
CA ILE A 66 -4.15 -5.14 -15.85
C ILE A 66 -3.87 -5.23 -14.34
N ILE A 67 -3.78 -6.44 -13.79
CA ILE A 67 -3.42 -6.64 -12.39
C ILE A 67 -2.04 -6.04 -12.08
N CYS A 68 -1.05 -6.26 -12.94
CA CYS A 68 0.29 -5.69 -12.79
C CYS A 68 0.26 -4.15 -12.87
N ALA A 69 -0.56 -3.56 -13.74
CA ALA A 69 -0.76 -2.11 -13.78
C ALA A 69 -1.35 -1.57 -12.46
N ILE A 70 -2.30 -2.31 -11.86
CA ILE A 70 -2.87 -1.98 -10.55
C ILE A 70 -1.82 -2.13 -9.44
N ILE A 71 -1.01 -3.19 -9.45
CA ILE A 71 0.06 -3.38 -8.46
C ILE A 71 1.10 -2.26 -8.56
N TYR A 72 1.51 -1.90 -9.79
CA TYR A 72 2.41 -0.78 -10.03
C TYR A 72 1.86 0.53 -9.47
N LEU A 73 0.58 0.83 -9.72
CA LEU A 73 -0.08 2.01 -9.18
C LEU A 73 -0.15 2.00 -7.65
N MET A 74 -0.44 0.83 -7.05
CA MET A 74 -0.50 0.65 -5.60
C MET A 74 0.86 0.87 -4.94
N ASP A 75 1.92 0.31 -5.49
CA ASP A 75 3.27 0.34 -4.93
C ASP A 75 3.92 1.71 -5.07
N ASN A 76 3.79 2.34 -6.24
CA ASN A 76 4.44 3.64 -6.52
C ASN A 76 3.67 4.84 -5.96
N TYR A 77 2.34 4.76 -5.88
CA TYR A 77 1.50 5.90 -5.48
C TYR A 77 0.72 5.64 -4.20
N PHE A 78 0.94 4.50 -3.54
CA PHE A 78 0.33 4.15 -2.25
C PHE A 78 -1.20 4.23 -2.28
N ILE A 79 -1.83 3.95 -3.41
CA ILE A 79 -3.29 3.97 -3.53
C ILE A 79 -3.83 2.67 -2.94
N ARG A 80 -4.99 2.71 -2.28
CA ARG A 80 -5.65 1.48 -1.85
C ARG A 80 -6.27 0.77 -3.05
N ILE A 81 -6.19 -0.56 -3.07
CA ILE A 81 -6.88 -1.37 -4.09
C ILE A 81 -8.40 -1.12 -4.11
N GLY A 82 -9.01 -0.77 -2.98
CA GLY A 82 -10.46 -0.57 -2.89
C GLY A 82 -11.24 -1.89 -2.92
N ASN A 83 -12.54 -1.82 -2.65
CA ASN A 83 -13.47 -2.94 -2.74
C ASN A 83 -14.87 -2.39 -3.04
N SER A 84 -15.58 -3.04 -3.95
CA SER A 84 -16.88 -2.60 -4.49
C SER A 84 -17.97 -2.45 -3.42
N THR A 85 -17.94 -3.24 -2.34
CA THR A 85 -18.88 -3.13 -1.21
C THR A 85 -18.74 -1.77 -0.52
N TYR A 86 -17.51 -1.29 -0.31
CA TYR A 86 -17.26 -0.02 0.37
C TYR A 86 -17.51 1.20 -0.51
N GLU A 87 -17.31 1.06 -1.81
CA GLU A 87 -17.53 2.12 -2.79
C GLU A 87 -19.01 2.51 -2.87
N LYS A 88 -19.91 1.54 -3.06
CA LYS A 88 -21.36 1.81 -3.19
C LYS A 88 -21.93 2.55 -1.98
N GLN A 89 -21.42 2.27 -0.79
CA GLN A 89 -21.93 2.81 0.46
C GLN A 89 -21.38 4.20 0.83
N ASN A 90 -20.18 4.55 0.35
CA ASN A 90 -19.46 5.74 0.85
C ASN A 90 -18.98 6.67 -0.27
N GLN A 91 -19.30 6.38 -1.53
CA GLN A 91 -18.81 7.11 -2.71
C GLN A 91 -17.28 7.31 -2.70
N SER A 92 -16.56 6.36 -2.10
CA SER A 92 -15.12 6.37 -1.92
C SER A 92 -14.49 5.32 -2.83
N TYR A 93 -13.43 5.67 -3.55
CA TYR A 93 -12.82 4.82 -4.56
C TYR A 93 -11.44 4.31 -4.15
N GLY A 94 -11.07 3.15 -4.69
CA GLY A 94 -9.70 2.65 -4.76
C GLY A 94 -9.44 2.10 -6.16
N LEU A 95 -8.25 1.55 -6.42
CA LEU A 95 -7.82 1.18 -7.77
C LEU A 95 -8.83 0.31 -8.52
N THR A 96 -9.29 -0.78 -7.92
CA THR A 96 -10.25 -1.72 -8.51
C THR A 96 -11.65 -1.13 -8.70
N THR A 97 -11.97 -0.04 -8.02
CA THR A 97 -13.27 0.65 -8.14
C THR A 97 -13.18 1.97 -8.90
N LEU A 98 -12.03 2.29 -9.50
CA LEU A 98 -11.90 3.45 -10.38
C LEU A 98 -12.85 3.35 -11.57
N ARG A 99 -13.33 4.51 -11.97
CA ARG A 99 -14.29 4.72 -13.05
C ARG A 99 -13.62 5.57 -14.11
N LYS A 100 -14.07 5.49 -15.36
CA LYS A 100 -13.49 6.28 -16.46
C LYS A 100 -13.45 7.77 -16.17
N LYS A 101 -14.48 8.31 -15.53
CA LYS A 101 -14.54 9.73 -15.12
C LYS A 101 -13.42 10.19 -14.17
N HIS A 102 -12.71 9.24 -13.53
CA HIS A 102 -11.57 9.55 -12.66
C HIS A 102 -10.24 9.60 -13.43
N LEU A 103 -10.25 9.25 -14.72
CA LEU A 103 -9.08 9.27 -15.58
C LEU A 103 -9.21 10.43 -16.56
N SER A 104 -8.15 11.21 -16.70
CA SER A 104 -7.99 12.18 -17.78
C SER A 104 -6.71 11.85 -18.53
N LEU A 105 -6.81 11.66 -19.84
CA LEU A 105 -5.70 11.23 -20.69
C LEU A 105 -5.22 12.36 -21.61
N SER A 106 -3.91 12.40 -21.84
CA SER A 106 -3.26 13.20 -22.86
C SER A 106 -2.14 12.39 -23.51
N THR A 107 -1.49 12.93 -24.53
CA THR A 107 -0.41 12.24 -25.24
C THR A 107 0.79 11.90 -24.34
N THR A 108 1.09 12.73 -23.33
CA THR A 108 2.33 12.62 -22.53
C THR A 108 2.08 12.29 -21.06
N LYS A 109 0.83 12.37 -20.59
CA LYS A 109 0.46 12.08 -19.20
C LYS A 109 -0.98 11.58 -19.05
N ALA A 110 -1.22 10.88 -17.96
CA ALA A 110 -2.55 10.56 -17.45
C ALA A 110 -2.69 11.17 -16.07
N ILE A 111 -3.91 11.57 -15.71
CA ILE A 111 -4.24 12.09 -14.39
C ILE A 111 -5.33 11.20 -13.80
N LEU A 112 -5.09 10.68 -12.60
CA LEU A 112 -6.11 10.01 -11.79
C LEU A 112 -6.59 10.96 -10.69
N GLU A 113 -7.88 11.28 -10.71
CA GLU A 113 -8.54 12.17 -9.74
C GLU A 113 -9.80 11.53 -9.17
N PHE A 114 -9.83 11.35 -7.84
CA PHE A 114 -10.96 10.70 -7.17
C PHE A 114 -10.97 10.95 -5.65
N ALA A 115 -12.15 10.80 -5.04
CA ALA A 115 -12.30 10.77 -3.59
C ALA A 115 -12.02 9.34 -3.06
N GLY A 116 -10.94 9.19 -2.31
CA GLY A 116 -10.58 7.93 -1.66
C GLY A 116 -11.37 7.66 -0.38
N LYS A 117 -10.91 6.68 0.41
CA LYS A 117 -11.47 6.39 1.74
C LYS A 117 -11.56 7.66 2.60
N ASN A 118 -12.72 7.86 3.23
CA ASN A 118 -13.07 9.06 4.02
C ASN A 118 -13.02 10.37 3.20
N SER A 119 -13.41 10.30 1.93
CA SER A 119 -13.44 11.43 0.99
C SER A 119 -12.11 12.15 0.78
N LYS A 120 -10.97 11.54 1.16
CA LYS A 120 -9.66 12.14 0.96
C LYS A 120 -9.37 12.26 -0.54
N PRO A 121 -9.09 13.46 -1.08
CA PRO A 121 -8.82 13.64 -2.49
C PRO A 121 -7.49 12.98 -2.87
N TRP A 122 -7.48 12.33 -4.03
CA TRP A 122 -6.30 11.85 -4.72
C TRP A 122 -6.18 12.59 -6.05
N HIS A 123 -4.97 13.09 -6.33
CA HIS A 123 -4.58 13.67 -7.61
C HIS A 123 -3.21 13.10 -7.97
N ILE A 124 -3.15 12.31 -9.05
CA ILE A 124 -1.96 11.53 -9.38
C ILE A 124 -1.62 11.74 -10.84
N VAL A 125 -0.43 12.26 -11.09
CA VAL A 125 0.08 12.50 -12.44
C VAL A 125 1.00 11.35 -12.85
N LEU A 126 0.60 10.63 -13.89
CA LEU A 126 1.33 9.48 -14.43
C LEU A 126 2.01 9.90 -15.73
N LYS A 127 3.31 9.64 -15.86
CA LYS A 127 4.12 9.93 -17.07
C LYS A 127 4.75 8.69 -17.69
N ASP A 128 4.59 7.51 -17.06
CA ASP A 128 5.16 6.27 -17.57
C ASP A 128 4.47 5.85 -18.87
N LYS A 129 5.23 5.83 -19.98
CA LYS A 129 4.69 5.57 -21.32
C LYS A 129 4.00 4.21 -21.44
N LYS A 130 4.44 3.20 -20.68
CA LYS A 130 3.86 1.85 -20.71
C LYS A 130 2.48 1.89 -20.07
N LEU A 131 2.40 2.50 -18.89
CA LEU A 131 1.14 2.67 -18.17
C LEU A 131 0.15 3.53 -18.94
N LEU A 132 0.60 4.59 -19.63
CA LEU A 132 -0.27 5.42 -20.48
C LEU A 132 -0.95 4.61 -21.60
N LYS A 133 -0.21 3.70 -22.26
CA LYS A 133 -0.77 2.84 -23.31
C LYS A 133 -1.84 1.90 -22.76
N ILE A 134 -1.57 1.30 -21.60
CA ILE A 134 -2.51 0.41 -20.92
C ILE A 134 -3.77 1.18 -20.50
N LEU A 135 -3.61 2.33 -19.83
CA LEU A 135 -4.74 3.15 -19.37
C LEU A 135 -5.62 3.64 -20.53
N LYS A 136 -5.01 4.03 -21.65
CA LYS A 136 -5.75 4.39 -22.87
C LYS A 136 -6.62 3.24 -23.37
N LYS A 137 -6.03 2.04 -23.47
CA LYS A 137 -6.78 0.83 -23.88
C LYS A 137 -7.87 0.46 -22.88
N CYS A 138 -7.62 0.61 -21.58
CA CYS A 138 -8.65 0.41 -20.55
C CYS A 138 -9.82 1.41 -20.68
N GLU A 139 -9.52 2.67 -21.01
CA GLU A 139 -10.55 3.70 -21.28
C GLU A 139 -11.40 3.35 -22.50
N ASP A 140 -10.84 2.69 -23.53
CA ASP A 140 -11.59 2.29 -24.72
C ASP A 140 -12.65 1.20 -24.42
N ILE A 141 -12.47 0.37 -23.38
CA ILE A 141 -13.40 -0.74 -23.07
C ILE A 141 -14.78 -0.22 -22.63
N PRO A 142 -15.91 -0.59 -23.27
CA PRO A 142 -17.26 -0.12 -22.92
C PRO A 142 -17.67 -0.32 -21.46
N GLY A 143 -18.43 0.62 -20.90
CA GLY A 143 -18.92 0.59 -19.52
C GLY A 143 -18.16 1.51 -18.56
N TYR A 144 -18.58 1.53 -17.29
CA TYR A 144 -18.20 2.60 -16.37
C TYR A 144 -16.87 2.39 -15.63
N ARG A 145 -16.53 1.13 -15.30
CA ARG A 145 -15.24 0.80 -14.67
C ARG A 145 -14.08 1.04 -15.59
N LEU A 146 -12.97 1.45 -15.00
CA LEU A 146 -11.71 1.63 -15.69
C LEU A 146 -11.03 0.28 -15.97
N PHE A 147 -10.80 -0.54 -14.94
CA PHE A 147 -10.05 -1.80 -15.09
C PHE A 147 -10.99 -2.98 -15.31
N LYS A 148 -11.04 -3.47 -16.55
CA LYS A 148 -11.76 -4.68 -16.96
C LYS A 148 -10.90 -5.48 -17.93
N TYR A 149 -11.07 -6.79 -17.92
CA TYR A 149 -10.45 -7.69 -18.89
C TYR A 149 -11.54 -8.44 -19.66
N LEU A 150 -11.20 -8.98 -20.83
CA LEU A 150 -12.08 -9.89 -21.57
C LEU A 150 -11.88 -11.31 -21.01
N ASP A 151 -12.93 -11.93 -20.47
CA ASP A 151 -12.86 -13.28 -19.92
C ASP A 151 -13.03 -14.37 -20.99
N GLU A 152 -12.95 -15.63 -20.56
CA GLU A 152 -13.08 -16.82 -21.41
C GLU A 152 -14.44 -16.89 -22.14
N ASN A 153 -15.48 -16.28 -21.58
CA ASN A 153 -16.81 -16.19 -22.18
C ASN A 153 -16.95 -14.97 -23.11
N LYS A 154 -15.84 -14.31 -23.45
CA LYS A 154 -15.79 -13.07 -24.25
C LYS A 154 -16.62 -11.94 -23.63
N THR A 155 -16.70 -11.92 -22.30
CA THR A 155 -17.40 -10.87 -21.55
C THR A 155 -16.40 -9.98 -20.84
N TYR A 156 -16.68 -8.67 -20.81
CA TYR A 156 -15.84 -7.73 -20.06
C TYR A 156 -16.15 -7.83 -18.56
N THR A 157 -15.16 -8.28 -17.80
CA THR A 157 -15.26 -8.53 -16.36
C THR A 157 -14.36 -7.58 -15.57
N GLU A 158 -14.87 -7.04 -14.45
CA GLU A 158 -14.15 -6.10 -13.57
C GLU A 158 -13.00 -6.81 -12.84
N ILE A 159 -11.85 -6.14 -12.67
CA ILE A 159 -10.82 -6.62 -11.75
C ILE A 159 -11.24 -6.32 -10.31
N THR A 160 -11.25 -7.34 -9.45
CA THR A 160 -11.63 -7.21 -8.04
C THR A 160 -10.43 -7.17 -7.11
N SER A 161 -10.65 -6.77 -5.85
CA SER A 161 -9.61 -6.88 -4.81
C SER A 161 -9.14 -8.31 -4.56
N GLN A 162 -10.00 -9.28 -4.79
CA GLN A 162 -9.71 -10.70 -4.63
C GLN A 162 -8.75 -11.15 -5.72
N ASP A 163 -8.98 -10.75 -6.97
CA ASP A 163 -8.06 -11.05 -8.07
C ASP A 163 -6.64 -10.58 -7.78
N ILE A 164 -6.48 -9.35 -7.27
CA ILE A 164 -5.16 -8.80 -6.92
C ILE A 164 -4.47 -9.63 -5.82
N ASN A 165 -5.18 -9.96 -4.74
CA ASN A 165 -4.58 -10.71 -3.63
C ASN A 165 -4.29 -12.16 -4.04
N SER A 166 -5.17 -12.81 -4.79
CA SER A 166 -4.93 -14.15 -5.34
C SER A 166 -3.73 -14.15 -6.28
N TYR A 167 -3.60 -13.13 -7.13
CA TYR A 167 -2.45 -12.99 -8.04
C TYR A 167 -1.14 -12.85 -7.26
N LEU A 168 -1.10 -11.96 -6.26
CA LEU A 168 0.07 -11.80 -5.40
C LEU A 168 0.42 -13.11 -4.69
N GLN A 169 -0.57 -13.82 -4.13
CA GLN A 169 -0.35 -15.10 -3.45
C GLN A 169 0.23 -16.15 -4.41
N ASN A 170 -0.31 -16.27 -5.62
CA ASN A 170 0.17 -17.22 -6.62
C ASN A 170 1.58 -16.89 -7.12
N LEU A 171 1.86 -15.59 -7.35
CA LEU A 171 3.18 -15.13 -7.79
C LEU A 171 4.28 -15.39 -6.75
N THR A 172 3.90 -15.37 -5.47
CA THR A 172 4.85 -15.33 -4.35
C THR A 172 4.90 -16.67 -3.60
N ASN A 173 3.88 -17.52 -3.72
CA ASN A 173 3.65 -18.67 -2.85
C ASN A 173 3.65 -18.30 -1.34
N TYR A 174 3.32 -17.05 -1.04
CA TYR A 174 3.25 -16.51 0.32
C TYR A 174 1.93 -15.78 0.50
N SER A 175 1.42 -15.73 1.73
CA SER A 175 0.14 -15.10 2.08
C SER A 175 0.24 -13.56 2.14
N LEU A 176 0.77 -12.96 1.07
CA LEU A 176 0.89 -11.52 0.89
C LEU A 176 -0.42 -10.89 0.41
N THR A 177 -0.62 -9.64 0.80
CA THR A 177 -1.80 -8.86 0.44
C THR A 177 -1.40 -7.45 -0.01
N ALA A 178 -2.34 -6.78 -0.68
CA ALA A 178 -2.22 -5.34 -0.99
C ALA A 178 -1.97 -4.43 0.23
N LYS A 179 -2.32 -4.88 1.45
CA LYS A 179 -2.09 -4.11 2.67
C LYS A 179 -0.61 -4.08 3.06
N ASP A 180 0.15 -5.09 2.66
CA ASP A 180 1.56 -5.25 3.04
C ASP A 180 2.42 -4.21 2.32
N PHE A 181 2.15 -3.92 1.04
CA PHE A 181 2.73 -2.78 0.30
C PHE A 181 2.61 -1.46 1.05
N ARG A 182 1.43 -1.16 1.60
CA ARG A 182 1.19 0.08 2.35
C ARG A 182 1.91 0.10 3.69
N THR A 183 2.09 -1.06 4.32
CA THR A 183 2.82 -1.17 5.59
C THR A 183 4.31 -0.98 5.35
N TRP A 184 4.83 -1.65 4.32
CA TRP A 184 6.20 -1.50 3.86
C TRP A 184 6.52 -0.05 3.52
N ALA A 185 5.70 0.60 2.68
CA ALA A 185 5.88 2.00 2.32
C ALA A 185 5.87 2.93 3.55
N ALA A 186 4.96 2.72 4.51
CA ALA A 186 4.92 3.53 5.72
C ALA A 186 6.21 3.40 6.54
N CYS A 187 6.69 2.18 6.78
CA CYS A 187 7.93 1.95 7.51
C CYS A 187 9.14 2.50 6.77
N ARG A 188 9.21 2.26 5.46
CA ARG A 188 10.33 2.66 4.60
C ARG A 188 10.49 4.18 4.57
N GLU A 189 9.38 4.89 4.31
CA GLU A 189 9.41 6.35 4.26
C GLU A 189 9.63 6.96 5.64
N THR A 190 9.11 6.34 6.71
CA THR A 190 9.37 6.80 8.09
C THR A 190 10.85 6.68 8.43
N LEU A 191 11.42 5.47 8.27
CA LEU A 191 12.83 5.20 8.51
C LEU A 191 13.72 6.17 7.73
N TYR A 192 13.49 6.27 6.41
CA TYR A 192 14.28 7.13 5.54
C TYR A 192 14.23 8.61 5.93
N ARG A 193 13.08 9.11 6.36
CA ARG A 193 12.94 10.52 6.78
C ARG A 193 13.58 10.76 8.14
N LEU A 194 13.37 9.88 9.10
CA LEU A 194 13.91 10.02 10.45
C LEU A 194 15.44 10.06 10.46
N ILE A 195 16.12 9.27 9.61
CA ILE A 195 17.59 9.28 9.54
C ILE A 195 18.18 10.55 8.92
N GLN A 196 17.36 11.39 8.27
CA GLN A 196 17.77 12.69 7.73
C GLN A 196 17.56 13.83 8.74
N VAL A 197 16.85 13.55 9.83
CA VAL A 197 16.61 14.54 10.87
C VAL A 197 17.84 14.58 11.79
N PRO A 198 18.48 15.76 11.99
CA PRO A 198 19.57 15.90 12.94
C PRO A 198 19.10 15.55 14.35
N TYR A 199 19.80 14.61 15.00
CA TYR A 199 19.53 14.25 16.39
C TYR A 199 20.33 15.18 17.30
N ASP A 200 19.79 16.37 17.57
CA ASP A 200 20.53 17.39 18.32
C ASP A 200 19.91 17.78 19.67
N ASN A 201 18.65 17.44 20.00
CA ASN A 201 18.03 17.66 21.33
C ASN A 201 16.68 16.92 21.52
N GLU A 202 16.33 16.51 22.75
CA GLU A 202 15.11 15.74 23.07
C GLU A 202 13.79 16.48 22.74
N GLU A 203 13.68 17.79 23.02
CA GLU A 203 12.44 18.55 22.72
C GLU A 203 12.17 18.69 21.22
N ASN A 204 13.20 18.97 20.43
CA ASN A 204 13.09 19.05 18.97
C ASN A 204 12.70 17.69 18.35
N SER A 205 13.09 16.58 18.98
CA SER A 205 12.81 15.23 18.47
C SER A 205 11.30 14.92 18.39
N THR A 206 10.48 15.38 19.34
CA THR A 206 9.04 15.05 19.33
C THR A 206 8.28 15.82 18.25
N ALA A 207 8.61 17.09 18.05
CA ALA A 207 8.03 17.90 16.97
C ALA A 207 8.39 17.33 15.60
N LEU A 208 9.67 17.00 15.38
CA LEU A 208 10.17 16.44 14.13
C LEU A 208 9.56 15.06 13.83
N LEU A 209 9.42 14.20 14.84
CA LEU A 209 8.72 12.92 14.67
C LEU A 209 7.26 13.12 14.23
N LYS A 210 6.57 14.09 14.83
CA LYS A 210 5.19 14.40 14.46
C LYS A 210 5.09 14.87 13.01
N GLU A 211 6.02 15.71 12.57
CA GLU A 211 6.11 16.16 11.18
C GLU A 211 6.31 14.99 10.22
N VAL A 212 7.29 14.11 10.49
CA VAL A 212 7.54 12.91 9.68
C VAL A 212 6.30 12.02 9.60
N ILE A 213 5.61 11.78 10.71
CA ILE A 213 4.38 10.98 10.73
C ILE A 213 3.26 11.67 9.92
N VAL A 214 3.14 12.99 9.99
CA VAL A 214 2.17 13.77 9.20
C VAL A 214 2.47 13.65 7.71
N GLU A 215 3.72 13.79 7.30
CA GLU A 215 4.14 13.64 5.90
C GLU A 215 3.82 12.23 5.38
N VAL A 216 4.29 11.19 6.06
CA VAL A 216 4.09 9.79 5.66
C VAL A 216 2.61 9.44 5.64
N SER A 217 1.84 9.85 6.66
CA SER A 217 0.39 9.61 6.69
C SER A 217 -0.33 10.35 5.56
N THR A 218 0.15 11.53 5.17
CA THR A 218 -0.38 12.30 4.05
C THR A 218 -0.16 11.57 2.74
N MET A 219 1.08 11.13 2.47
CA MET A 219 1.47 10.34 1.29
C MET A 219 0.59 9.10 1.12
N LEU A 220 0.34 8.37 2.21
CA LEU A 220 -0.45 7.13 2.15
C LEU A 220 -1.97 7.38 2.17
N GLY A 221 -2.45 8.56 2.51
CA GLY A 221 -3.88 8.74 2.76
C GLY A 221 -4.38 8.06 4.03
N HIS A 222 -3.62 8.19 5.11
CA HIS A 222 -3.97 7.85 6.48
C HIS A 222 -4.15 9.11 7.34
N THR A 223 -4.77 8.96 8.51
CA THR A 223 -4.57 9.92 9.60
C THR A 223 -3.24 9.61 10.29
N PRO A 224 -2.56 10.59 10.91
CA PRO A 224 -1.31 10.37 11.64
C PRO A 224 -1.40 9.22 12.65
N THR A 225 -2.46 9.23 13.47
CA THR A 225 -2.71 8.19 14.48
C THR A 225 -2.85 6.80 13.87
N ILE A 226 -3.57 6.66 12.75
CA ILE A 226 -3.74 5.37 12.09
C ILE A 226 -2.43 4.91 11.45
N CYS A 227 -1.67 5.82 10.85
CA CYS A 227 -0.39 5.52 10.23
C CYS A 227 0.61 4.99 11.27
N GLN A 228 0.83 5.75 12.34
CA GLN A 228 1.72 5.38 13.43
C GLN A 228 1.30 4.08 14.12
N LYS A 229 0.02 3.95 14.48
CA LYS A 229 -0.45 2.79 15.24
C LYS A 229 -0.48 1.51 14.41
N TYR A 230 -0.86 1.57 13.13
CA TYR A 230 -1.18 0.36 12.38
C TYR A 230 -0.28 0.09 11.19
N TYR A 231 0.60 1.00 10.78
CA TYR A 231 1.43 0.83 9.58
C TYR A 231 2.93 0.99 9.83
N ILE A 232 3.34 1.64 10.92
CA ILE A 232 4.75 1.84 11.26
C ILE A 232 5.15 0.83 12.34
N VAL A 233 6.28 0.16 12.15
CA VAL A 233 6.92 -0.70 13.17
C VAL A 233 7.33 0.20 14.35
N PRO A 234 6.85 -0.04 15.58
CA PRO A 234 7.14 0.81 16.74
C PRO A 234 8.63 1.01 16.98
N ASP A 235 9.42 -0.03 16.74
CA ASP A 235 10.86 -0.09 16.98
C ASP A 235 11.64 0.96 16.18
N ILE A 236 11.17 1.30 14.96
CA ILE A 236 11.74 2.41 14.15
C ILE A 236 11.68 3.73 14.93
N ILE A 237 10.57 3.97 15.64
CA ILE A 237 10.36 5.21 16.39
C ILE A 237 11.16 5.19 17.69
N SER A 238 11.18 4.07 18.42
CA SER A 238 11.93 3.98 19.68
C SER A 238 13.43 4.06 19.47
N GLU A 239 13.98 3.40 18.44
CA GLU A 239 15.41 3.46 18.14
C GLU A 239 15.84 4.82 17.58
N TRP A 240 14.97 5.51 16.86
CA TRP A 240 15.25 6.88 16.48
C TRP A 240 15.31 7.80 17.70
N LYS A 241 14.38 7.65 18.64
CA LYS A 241 14.37 8.43 19.88
C LYS A 241 15.60 8.18 20.76
N SER A 242 16.17 6.97 20.74
CA SER A 242 17.39 6.66 21.49
C SER A 242 18.68 6.95 20.72
N GLY A 243 18.60 7.35 19.45
CA GLY A 243 19.75 7.54 18.56
C GLY A 243 20.32 6.25 17.97
N ALA A 244 19.85 5.07 18.40
CA ALA A 244 20.35 3.77 17.95
C ALA A 244 20.24 3.59 16.43
N ILE A 245 19.16 4.09 15.82
CA ILE A 245 18.96 3.99 14.36
C ILE A 245 20.00 4.79 13.59
N CYS A 246 20.43 5.95 14.12
CA CYS A 246 21.41 6.81 13.50
C CYS A 246 22.81 6.17 13.59
N GLU A 247 23.12 5.52 14.71
CA GLU A 247 24.34 4.72 14.85
C GLU A 247 24.36 3.51 13.92
N TRP A 248 23.22 2.83 13.79
CA TRP A 248 23.06 1.69 12.88
C TRP A 248 23.31 2.09 11.42
N VAL A 249 22.77 3.23 10.97
CA VAL A 249 23.01 3.75 9.61
C VAL A 249 24.48 4.09 9.38
N LYS A 250 25.18 4.66 10.36
CA LYS A 250 26.64 4.95 10.25
C LYS A 250 27.47 3.68 10.02
N LYS A 251 27.04 2.54 10.58
CA LYS A 251 27.69 1.23 10.37
C LYS A 251 27.34 0.60 9.01
N HIS A 252 26.28 1.09 8.34
CA HIS A 252 25.79 0.56 7.07
C HIS A 252 25.69 1.63 5.96
N PRO A 253 26.78 2.36 5.64
CA PRO A 253 26.73 3.54 4.77
C PRO A 253 26.24 3.24 3.34
N ASN A 254 26.40 1.99 2.87
CA ASN A 254 25.96 1.58 1.53
C ASN A 254 24.44 1.41 1.41
N LEU A 255 23.73 1.17 2.52
CA LEU A 255 22.28 0.93 2.51
C LEU A 255 21.47 2.22 2.39
N ALA A 256 22.01 3.36 2.82
CA ALA A 256 21.32 4.65 2.79
C ALA A 256 20.87 5.11 1.38
N LYS A 257 21.44 4.51 0.32
CA LYS A 257 21.10 4.82 -1.08
C LYS A 257 19.85 4.11 -1.60
N ASP A 258 19.43 3.02 -0.94
CA ASP A 258 18.28 2.21 -1.34
C ASP A 258 17.36 2.03 -0.14
N LYS A 259 16.25 2.77 -0.14
CA LYS A 259 15.32 2.80 0.98
C LYS A 259 14.76 1.41 1.31
N ASP A 260 14.50 0.58 0.30
CA ASP A 260 13.90 -0.74 0.50
C ASP A 260 14.94 -1.69 1.09
N LYS A 261 16.19 -1.69 0.59
CA LYS A 261 17.28 -2.49 1.18
C LYS A 261 17.60 -2.07 2.61
N MET A 262 17.59 -0.76 2.88
CA MET A 262 17.81 -0.23 4.22
C MET A 262 16.74 -0.72 5.20
N LEU A 263 15.46 -0.62 4.83
CA LEU A 263 14.39 -1.14 5.68
C LEU A 263 14.50 -2.65 5.87
N LEU A 264 14.79 -3.41 4.81
CA LEU A 264 14.90 -4.87 4.90
C LEU A 264 16.01 -5.28 5.87
N ALA A 265 17.22 -4.74 5.69
CA ALA A 265 18.36 -5.06 6.55
C ALA A 265 18.09 -4.66 8.01
N TRP A 266 17.52 -3.48 8.23
CA TRP A 266 17.17 -3.04 9.58
C TRP A 266 16.15 -4.00 10.24
N LEU A 267 15.12 -4.43 9.51
CA LEU A 267 14.13 -5.39 10.02
C LEU A 267 14.75 -6.75 10.35
N GLU A 268 15.68 -7.25 9.53
CA GLU A 268 16.32 -8.56 9.77
C GLU A 268 17.19 -8.59 11.03
N GLU A 269 17.70 -7.42 11.46
CA GLU A 269 18.55 -7.31 12.66
C GLU A 269 17.74 -7.01 13.95
N HIS A 270 16.55 -6.40 13.83
CA HIS A 270 15.85 -5.82 14.99
C HIS A 270 14.45 -6.42 15.26
N VAL A 271 13.87 -7.23 14.36
CA VAL A 271 12.48 -7.76 14.45
C VAL A 271 12.39 -9.27 14.31
#